data_AF-A0A0M8PVJ0-F1
#
_entry.id   AF-A0A0M8PVJ0-F1
#
_cell.length_a   1.000
_cell.length_b   1.000
_cell.length_c   1.000
_cell.angle_alpha   90.00
_cell.angle_beta   90.00
_cell.angle_gamma   90.00
#
_symmetry.space_group_name_H-M   'P 1'
#
loop_
_entity.id
_entity.type
_entity.pdbx_description
1 polymer ?
#
loop_
_entity_poly.entity_id
_entity_poly.type
_entity_poly.pdbx_seq_one_letter_code
_entity_poly.pdbx_strand_id
1 'polypeptide(L)'
;MIKIFTLQNSHGRGDVFEFMRGDFKNEHWHESSIFLTEEAFAFLHLHIDEILPNFNYFGPNSVNYEQWNQITLKACSLNTSMDIEFIRFFNRIDHWVQKNFEEHTCFSICGP
;
A
#
# COMPACT_ATOMS: atom_id res chain seq x y z
N MET A 1 0.39 4.96 16.65
CA MET A 1 0.65 5.86 15.52
C MET A 1 0.98 5.01 14.33
N ILE A 2 0.13 5.03 13.31
CA ILE A 2 0.31 4.25 12.08
C ILE A 2 1.48 4.89 11.31
N LYS A 3 2.47 4.08 10.90
CA LYS A 3 3.71 4.58 10.29
C LYS A 3 3.91 3.98 8.91
N ILE A 4 4.37 4.84 8.01
CA ILE A 4 4.88 4.47 6.68
C ILE A 4 6.38 4.67 6.74
N PHE A 5 7.13 3.63 6.39
CA PHE A 5 8.59 3.66 6.35
C PHE A 5 9.07 3.83 4.92
N THR A 6 10.25 4.41 4.79
CA THR A 6 11.08 4.38 3.58
C THR A 6 12.24 3.42 3.82
N LEU A 7 12.96 3.03 2.76
CA LEU A 7 14.10 2.11 2.90
C LEU A 7 15.12 2.58 3.95
N GLN A 8 15.44 3.88 3.96
CA GLN A 8 16.39 4.47 4.92
C GLN A 8 15.93 4.35 6.38
N ASN A 9 14.61 4.27 6.61
CA ASN A 9 14.02 4.26 7.95
C ASN A 9 13.44 2.90 8.35
N SER A 10 13.48 1.89 7.46
CA SER A 10 12.98 0.54 7.75
C SER A 10 13.93 -0.25 8.66
N HIS A 11 15.22 0.11 8.71
CA HIS A 11 16.26 -0.52 9.54
C HIS A 11 16.33 -2.07 9.40
N GLY A 12 15.94 -2.61 8.24
CA GLY A 12 15.93 -4.06 8.02
C GLY A 12 14.85 -4.82 8.82
N ARG A 13 13.74 -4.18 9.18
CA ARG A 13 12.55 -4.88 9.70
C ARG A 13 12.10 -5.92 8.67
N GLY A 14 12.19 -7.21 9.01
CA GLY A 14 11.78 -8.30 8.10
C GLY A 14 10.29 -8.30 7.80
N ASP A 15 9.46 -8.02 8.82
CA ASP A 15 8.01 -8.22 8.72
C ASP A 15 7.29 -6.95 8.24
N VAL A 16 7.44 -6.60 6.96
CA VAL A 16 6.77 -5.44 6.35
C VAL A 16 6.23 -5.74 4.95
N PHE A 17 5.08 -5.15 4.64
CA PHE A 17 4.57 -5.09 3.27
C PHE A 17 5.32 -4.02 2.48
N GLU A 18 5.88 -4.40 1.33
CA GLU A 18 6.50 -3.47 0.40
C GLU A 18 5.51 -3.04 -0.68
N PHE A 19 5.30 -1.73 -0.81
CA PHE A 19 4.63 -1.13 -1.95
C PHE A 19 5.72 -0.65 -2.91
N MET A 20 5.89 -1.38 -4.01
CA MET A 20 6.89 -1.16 -5.04
C MET A 20 6.27 -0.47 -6.26
N ARG A 21 6.99 0.48 -6.85
CA ARG A 21 6.55 1.15 -8.08
C ARG A 21 6.58 0.21 -9.30
N GLY A 22 5.52 0.26 -10.10
CA GLY A 22 5.38 -0.58 -11.28
C GLY A 22 5.17 -2.07 -10.97
N ASP A 23 5.44 -2.89 -11.98
CA ASP A 23 5.42 -4.34 -11.85
C ASP A 23 6.53 -4.85 -10.93
N PHE A 24 6.30 -6.01 -10.33
CA PHE A 24 7.28 -6.65 -9.46
C PHE A 24 8.55 -6.99 -10.24
N LYS A 25 9.70 -6.56 -9.72
CA LYS A 25 10.99 -6.64 -10.41
C LYS A 25 11.82 -7.87 -10.06
N ASN A 26 11.24 -8.87 -9.38
CA ASN A 26 11.94 -10.04 -8.82
C ASN A 26 13.02 -9.70 -7.77
N GLU A 27 12.97 -8.50 -7.23
CA GLU A 27 13.83 -8.00 -6.18
C GLU A 27 12.96 -7.25 -5.17
N HIS A 28 13.48 -7.04 -3.95
CA HIS A 28 12.78 -6.32 -2.88
C HIS A 28 13.60 -5.12 -2.45
N TRP A 29 13.04 -4.31 -1.55
CA TRP A 29 13.75 -3.22 -0.87
C TRP A 29 14.16 -2.08 -1.81
N HIS A 30 13.30 -1.71 -2.76
CA HIS A 30 13.63 -0.59 -3.64
C HIS A 30 13.60 0.74 -2.89
N GLU A 31 14.53 1.65 -3.24
CA GLU A 31 14.61 2.98 -2.65
C GLU A 31 13.33 3.81 -2.85
N SER A 32 12.63 3.58 -3.97
CA SER A 32 11.36 4.23 -4.29
C SER A 32 10.16 3.65 -3.56
N SER A 33 10.30 2.49 -2.93
CA SER A 33 9.23 1.79 -2.23
C SER A 33 8.87 2.47 -0.91
N ILE A 34 7.64 2.25 -0.48
CA ILE A 34 7.23 2.48 0.92
C ILE A 34 6.93 1.15 1.59
N PHE A 35 7.12 1.11 2.90
CA PHE A 35 6.96 -0.11 3.69
C PHE A 35 5.95 0.12 4.81
N LEU A 36 5.04 -0.85 4.97
CA LEU A 36 4.01 -0.85 5.99
C LEU A 36 4.23 -2.03 6.92
N THR A 37 4.14 -1.84 8.23
CA THR A 37 4.09 -2.99 9.15
C THR A 37 2.76 -3.72 8.97
N GLU A 38 2.66 -4.96 9.47
CA GLU A 38 1.40 -5.72 9.44
C GLU A 38 0.23 -4.93 10.04
N GLU A 39 0.44 -4.22 11.15
CA GLU A 39 -0.62 -3.44 11.79
C GLU A 39 -1.06 -2.26 10.92
N ALA A 40 -0.12 -1.60 10.23
CA ALA A 40 -0.44 -0.52 9.30
C ALA A 40 -1.15 -1.06 8.05
N PHE A 41 -0.73 -2.21 7.55
CA PHE A 41 -1.33 -2.86 6.38
C PHE A 41 -2.73 -3.38 6.67
N ALA A 42 -3.03 -3.86 7.88
CA ALA A 42 -4.34 -4.35 8.27
C ALA A 42 -5.48 -3.34 8.02
N PHE A 43 -5.19 -2.04 8.15
CA PHE A 43 -6.13 -0.96 7.85
C PHE A 43 -6.50 -0.85 6.36
N LEU A 44 -5.61 -1.30 5.46
CA LEU A 44 -5.84 -1.32 4.02
C LEU A 44 -6.31 -2.69 3.53
N HIS A 45 -5.84 -3.77 4.16
CA HIS A 45 -6.05 -5.15 3.75
C HIS A 45 -7.54 -5.48 3.60
N LEU A 46 -8.37 -5.01 4.53
CA LEU A 46 -9.83 -5.19 4.48
C LEU A 46 -10.44 -4.66 3.18
N HIS A 47 -9.92 -3.55 2.65
CA HIS A 47 -10.40 -2.94 1.41
C HIS A 47 -9.73 -3.55 0.18
N ILE A 48 -8.48 -4.01 0.30
CA ILE A 48 -7.73 -4.68 -0.77
C ILE A 48 -8.36 -6.03 -1.09
N ASP A 49 -8.63 -6.88 -0.09
CA ASP A 49 -9.20 -8.22 -0.28
C ASP A 49 -10.55 -8.20 -0.98
N GLU A 50 -11.36 -7.16 -0.74
CA GLU A 50 -12.65 -7.00 -1.41
C GLU A 50 -12.55 -6.64 -2.90
N ILE A 51 -11.44 -6.00 -3.32
CA ILE A 51 -11.25 -5.51 -4.69
C ILE A 51 -10.30 -6.42 -5.48
N LEU A 52 -9.39 -7.11 -4.79
CA LEU A 52 -8.45 -8.06 -5.36
C LEU A 52 -8.86 -9.49 -4.96
N PRO A 53 -9.75 -10.16 -5.72
CA PRO A 53 -10.28 -11.48 -5.34
C PRO A 53 -9.23 -12.60 -5.26
N ASN A 54 -8.04 -12.39 -5.85
CA ASN A 54 -6.92 -13.32 -5.81
C ASN A 54 -5.71 -12.70 -5.10
N PHE A 55 -5.94 -11.85 -4.09
CA PHE A 55 -4.86 -11.28 -3.31
C PHE A 55 -4.03 -12.39 -2.65
N ASN A 56 -2.74 -12.42 -2.94
CA ASN A 56 -1.76 -13.27 -2.30
C ASN A 56 -1.14 -12.48 -1.13
N TYR A 57 -1.44 -12.87 0.10
CA TYR A 57 -0.92 -12.21 1.29
C TYR A 57 0.61 -12.11 1.31
N PHE A 58 1.31 -13.13 0.80
CA PHE A 58 2.77 -13.14 0.71
C PHE A 58 3.32 -12.51 -0.59
N GLY A 59 2.43 -12.02 -1.46
CA GLY A 59 2.76 -11.33 -2.70
C GLY A 59 3.52 -12.16 -3.75
N PRO A 60 3.88 -11.53 -4.88
CA PRO A 60 3.53 -10.17 -5.26
C PRO A 60 2.07 -10.04 -5.75
N ASN A 61 1.49 -8.85 -5.63
CA ASN A 61 0.18 -8.48 -6.17
C ASN A 61 0.30 -7.22 -7.01
N SER A 62 -0.19 -7.24 -8.25
CA SER A 62 -0.25 -6.03 -9.09
C SER A 62 -1.58 -5.30 -8.87
N VAL A 63 -1.49 -4.00 -8.61
CA VAL A 63 -2.63 -3.11 -8.38
C VAL A 63 -2.61 -1.99 -9.41
N ASN A 64 -3.64 -1.92 -10.25
CA ASN A 64 -3.79 -0.86 -11.24
C ASN A 64 -4.55 0.36 -10.70
N TYR A 65 -4.62 1.43 -11.49
CA TYR A 65 -5.28 2.68 -11.11
C TYR A 65 -6.75 2.50 -10.73
N GLU A 66 -7.49 1.72 -11.51
CA GLU A 66 -8.93 1.50 -11.28
C GLU A 66 -9.16 0.77 -9.95
N GLN A 67 -8.39 -0.28 -9.69
CA GLN A 67 -8.45 -1.04 -8.43
C GLN A 67 -8.10 -0.15 -7.24
N TRP A 68 -7.04 0.66 -7.33
CA TRP A 68 -6.68 1.60 -6.26
C TRP A 68 -7.76 2.66 -6.01
N ASN A 69 -8.37 3.18 -7.07
CA ASN A 69 -9.47 4.13 -6.95
C ASN A 69 -10.68 3.50 -6.24
N GLN A 70 -11.02 2.24 -6.55
CA GLN A 70 -12.09 1.50 -5.86
C GLN A 70 -11.75 1.27 -4.38
N ILE A 71 -10.50 0.90 -4.05
CA ILE A 71 -10.01 0.76 -2.67
C ILE A 71 -10.17 2.09 -1.93
N THR A 72 -9.76 3.19 -2.55
CA THR A 72 -9.84 4.56 -1.99
C THR A 72 -11.28 4.98 -1.71
N LEU A 73 -12.18 4.80 -2.68
CA LEU A 73 -13.59 5.12 -2.51
C LEU A 73 -14.21 4.35 -1.34
N LYS A 74 -13.91 3.05 -1.21
CA LYS A 74 -14.38 2.25 -0.08
C LYS A 74 -13.81 2.71 1.25
N ALA A 75 -12.49 2.87 1.34
CA ALA A 75 -11.81 3.33 2.54
C ALA A 75 -12.38 4.67 3.04
N CYS A 76 -12.64 5.62 2.13
CA CYS A 76 -13.24 6.92 2.46
C CYS A 76 -14.72 6.82 2.85
N SER A 77 -15.50 5.93 2.22
CA SER A 77 -16.94 5.78 2.50
C SER A 77 -17.25 5.12 3.85
N LEU A 78 -16.40 4.19 4.28
CA LEU A 78 -16.60 3.41 5.52
C LEU A 78 -16.06 4.13 6.75
N ASN A 79 -15.14 5.08 6.58
CA ASN A 79 -14.57 5.85 7.67
C ASN A 79 -15.49 7.01 8.11
N THR A 80 -16.68 6.64 8.57
CA THR A 80 -17.72 7.57 9.05
C THR A 80 -17.36 8.25 10.37
N SER A 81 -16.42 7.68 11.13
CA SER A 81 -15.77 8.34 12.26
C SER A 81 -14.50 9.04 11.77
N MET A 82 -14.39 10.36 11.87
CA MET A 82 -13.19 11.13 11.48
C MET A 82 -11.93 10.74 12.30
N ASP A 83 -11.36 9.54 12.10
CA ASP A 83 -10.02 9.22 12.61
C ASP A 83 -9.00 9.96 11.74
N ILE A 84 -8.58 11.13 12.24
CA ILE A 84 -7.62 12.02 11.60
C ILE A 84 -6.30 11.29 11.33
N GLU A 85 -5.89 10.35 12.18
CA GLU A 85 -4.63 9.63 12.02
C GLU A 85 -4.73 8.60 10.89
N PHE A 86 -5.85 7.90 10.77
CA PHE A 86 -6.11 7.06 9.60
C PHE A 86 -6.15 7.90 8.32
N ILE A 87 -6.86 9.04 8.30
CA ILE A 87 -6.97 9.89 7.10
C ILE A 87 -5.58 10.38 6.68
N ARG A 88 -4.75 10.82 7.63
CA ARG A 88 -3.36 11.23 7.35
C ARG A 88 -2.50 10.08 6.83
N PHE A 89 -2.64 8.89 7.42
CA PHE A 89 -1.95 7.70 6.96
C PHE A 89 -2.35 7.35 5.52
N PHE A 90 -3.66 7.24 5.26
CA PHE A 90 -4.20 6.89 3.95
C PHE A 90 -3.78 7.92 2.89
N ASN A 91 -3.92 9.21 3.15
CA ASN A 91 -3.52 10.27 2.22
C ASN A 91 -2.04 10.23 1.85
N ARG A 92 -1.16 9.79 2.76
CA ARG A 92 0.27 9.63 2.45
C ARG A 92 0.52 8.47 1.49
N ILE A 93 -0.21 7.37 1.64
CA ILE A 93 -0.13 6.22 0.73
C ILE A 93 -0.73 6.59 -0.62
N ASP A 94 -1.92 7.18 -0.63
CA ASP A 94 -2.56 7.62 -1.86
C ASP A 94 -1.66 8.59 -2.62
N HIS A 95 -1.07 9.58 -1.94
CA HIS A 95 -0.10 10.48 -2.58
C HIS A 95 1.06 9.73 -3.24
N TRP A 96 1.63 8.73 -2.57
CA TRP A 96 2.70 7.91 -3.15
C TRP A 96 2.21 7.09 -4.36
N VAL A 97 1.00 6.53 -4.29
CA VAL A 97 0.38 5.75 -5.37
C VAL A 97 0.06 6.63 -6.58
N GLN A 98 -0.48 7.82 -6.38
CA GLN A 98 -0.71 8.78 -7.47
C GLN A 98 0.61 9.17 -8.14
N LYS A 99 1.69 9.36 -7.37
CA LYS A 99 3.04 9.59 -7.92
C LYS A 99 3.56 8.40 -8.72
N ASN A 100 3.27 7.17 -8.32
CA ASN A 100 3.57 6.00 -9.14
C ASN A 100 2.84 6.04 -10.49
N PHE A 101 1.56 6.41 -10.50
CA PHE A 101 0.76 6.45 -11.74
C PHE A 101 1.13 7.57 -12.71
N GLU A 102 2.01 8.51 -12.34
CA GLU A 102 2.62 9.46 -13.27
C GLU A 102 3.58 8.76 -14.26
N GLU A 103 4.14 7.60 -13.88
CA GLU A 103 5.20 6.90 -14.63
C GLU A 103 4.88 5.43 -14.93
N HIS A 104 3.94 4.82 -14.20
CA HIS A 104 3.63 3.39 -14.25
C HIS A 104 2.13 3.14 -14.37
N THR A 105 1.74 1.98 -14.89
CA THR A 105 0.33 1.57 -15.02
C THR A 105 -0.19 0.79 -13.80
N CYS A 106 0.70 0.36 -12.92
CA CYS A 106 0.43 -0.43 -11.72
C CYS A 106 1.45 -0.09 -10.63
N PHE A 107 1.19 -0.56 -9.41
CA PHE A 107 2.21 -0.76 -8.38
C PHE A 107 2.07 -2.18 -7.82
N SER A 108 3.12 -2.67 -7.17
CA SER A 108 3.14 -4.03 -6.62
C SER A 108 3.10 -4.00 -5.10
N ILE A 109 2.24 -4.82 -4.50
CA ILE A 109 2.22 -5.09 -3.06
C ILE A 109 2.90 -6.45 -2.83
N CYS A 110 4.04 -6.44 -2.16
CA CYS A 110 4.76 -7.63 -1.73
C CYS A 110 4.50 -7.87 -0.24
N GLY A 111 4.32 -9.14 0.14
CA GLY A 111 4.14 -9.51 1.54
C GLY A 111 5.42 -9.38 2.36
N PRO A 112 5.30 -9.53 3.69
CA PRO A 112 6.43 -9.63 4.62
C PRO A 112 7.30 -10.87 4.38
#